data_AF-A0A4D6KE94-F1
#
_entry.id   AF-A0A4D6KE94-F1
#
_cell.length_a   1.000
_cell.length_b   1.000
_cell.length_c   1.000
_cell.angle_alpha   90.00
_cell.angle_beta   90.00
_cell.angle_gamma   90.00
#
_symmetry.space_group_name_H-M   'P 1'
#
loop_
_entity.id
_entity.type
_entity.pdbx_description
1 polymer ?
#
loop_
_entity_poly.entity_id
_entity_poly.type
_entity_poly.pdbx_seq_one_letter_code
_entity_poly.pdbx_strand_id
1 'polypeptide(L)'
;MYVSRAVRSIRDDPIEGESVGLVLEPDDETDPDAVAAAARAADATVERRLQFGELEVRVPHQQVGDVCAIDGLAAVETTNAIGIYPDEAEEDIDQEG
;
A
#
# COMPACT_ATOMS: atom_id res chain seq x y z
N MET A 1 -6.77 13.17 -4.89
CA MET A 1 -6.22 12.17 -3.97
C MET A 1 -7.03 11.99 -2.67
N TYR A 2 -7.81 10.92 -2.62
CA TYR A 2 -8.38 10.36 -1.40
C TYR A 2 -7.33 9.54 -0.63
N VAL A 3 -7.40 9.52 0.70
CA VAL A 3 -6.50 8.72 1.56
C VAL A 3 -7.34 8.09 2.65
N SER A 4 -7.35 6.76 2.70
CA SER A 4 -8.15 5.99 3.65
C SER A 4 -7.70 6.22 5.10
N ARG A 5 -8.60 6.03 6.07
CA ARG A 5 -8.33 6.35 7.49
C ARG A 5 -7.13 5.57 8.04
N ALA A 6 -6.99 4.30 7.66
CA ALA A 6 -5.87 3.46 8.09
C ALA A 6 -4.52 4.06 7.61
N VAL A 7 -4.43 4.45 6.34
CA VAL A 7 -3.23 5.09 5.76
C VAL A 7 -2.89 6.38 6.49
N ARG A 8 -3.90 7.22 6.80
CA ARG A 8 -3.70 8.45 7.58
C ARG A 8 -3.15 8.14 8.97
N SER A 9 -3.66 7.10 9.63
CA SER A 9 -3.20 6.69 10.96
C SER A 9 -1.75 6.24 10.93
N ILE A 10 -1.37 5.40 9.96
CA ILE A 10 0.01 4.91 9.81
C ILE A 10 0.97 6.04 9.48
N ARG A 11 0.51 7.01 8.67
CA ARG A 11 1.31 8.20 8.35
C ARG A 11 1.53 9.11 9.56
N ASP A 12 0.54 9.22 10.45
CA ASP A 12 0.62 10.06 11.65
C ASP A 12 1.46 9.41 12.75
N ASP A 13 1.35 8.09 12.90
CA ASP A 13 2.08 7.27 13.88
C ASP A 13 2.71 6.04 13.20
N PRO A 14 3.85 6.23 12.50
CA PRO A 14 4.54 5.13 11.83
C PRO A 14 5.28 4.25 12.84
N ILE A 15 5.23 2.94 12.61
CA ILE A 15 5.94 1.95 13.42
C ILE A 15 7.25 1.63 12.72
N GLU A 16 8.38 1.86 13.40
CA GLU A 16 9.70 1.58 12.85
C GLU A 16 9.91 0.08 12.60
N GLY A 17 10.42 -0.26 11.43
CA GLY A 17 10.63 -1.65 11.01
C GLY A 17 9.37 -2.37 10.51
N GLU A 18 8.20 -1.74 10.58
CA GLU A 18 6.94 -2.33 10.09
C GLU A 18 6.63 -1.93 8.64
N SER A 19 5.92 -2.80 7.93
CA SER A 19 5.51 -2.57 6.54
C SER A 19 4.02 -2.80 6.34
N VAL A 20 3.41 -2.02 5.45
CA VAL A 20 1.99 -2.13 5.12
C VAL A 20 1.79 -2.31 3.61
N GLY A 21 0.81 -3.14 3.25
CA GLY A 21 0.31 -3.22 1.89
C GLY A 21 -0.63 -2.04 1.60
N LEU A 22 -0.36 -1.29 0.53
CA LEU A 22 -1.19 -0.22 0.02
C LEU A 22 -1.67 -0.52 -1.40
N VAL A 23 -2.84 -0.03 -1.73
CA VAL A 23 -3.37 0.06 -3.09
C VAL A 23 -3.27 1.52 -3.51
N LEU A 24 -2.57 1.76 -4.63
CA LEU A 24 -2.43 3.05 -5.27
C LEU A 24 -3.33 3.08 -6.50
N GLU A 25 -4.31 3.97 -6.49
CA GLU A 25 -5.19 4.19 -7.64
C GLU A 25 -4.70 5.43 -8.40
N PRO A 26 -4.18 5.27 -9.63
CA PRO A 26 -3.87 6.42 -10.49
C PRO A 26 -5.16 7.13 -10.92
N ASP A 27 -5.10 8.45 -11.08
CA ASP A 27 -6.17 9.22 -11.75
C ASP A 27 -6.29 8.79 -13.23
N ASP A 28 -7.47 9.00 -13.84
CA ASP A 28 -7.76 8.62 -15.25
C ASP A 28 -6.78 9.18 -16.29
N GLU A 29 -6.07 10.26 -15.96
CA GLU A 29 -5.10 10.93 -16.83
C GLU A 29 -3.65 10.46 -16.59
N THR A 30 -3.41 9.68 -15.53
CA THR A 30 -2.07 9.29 -15.08
C THR A 30 -1.74 7.88 -15.55
N ASP A 31 -0.53 7.72 -16.11
CA ASP A 31 -0.04 6.42 -16.54
C ASP A 31 0.37 5.56 -15.33
N PRO A 32 -0.15 4.32 -15.20
CA PRO A 32 0.15 3.46 -14.05
C PRO A 32 1.62 3.02 -13.99
N ASP A 33 2.35 2.97 -15.12
CA ASP A 33 3.78 2.68 -15.10
C ASP A 33 4.58 3.84 -14.48
N ALA A 34 4.14 5.08 -14.72
CA ALA A 34 4.74 6.26 -14.09
C ALA A 34 4.55 6.25 -12.56
N VAL A 35 3.34 5.89 -12.09
CA VAL A 35 3.06 5.71 -10.65
C VAL A 35 3.91 4.58 -10.07
N ALA A 36 4.04 3.44 -10.77
CA ALA A 36 4.86 2.33 -10.32
C ALA A 36 6.35 2.70 -10.22
N ALA A 37 6.85 3.58 -11.09
CA ALA A 37 8.21 4.09 -11.01
C ALA A 37 8.38 5.05 -9.81
N ALA A 38 7.40 5.95 -9.60
CA ALA A 38 7.40 6.87 -8.46
C ALA A 38 7.31 6.13 -7.11
N ALA A 39 6.48 5.09 -7.02
CA ALA A 39 6.38 4.25 -5.84
C ALA A 39 7.72 3.60 -5.49
N ARG A 40 8.44 3.05 -6.47
CA ARG A 40 9.79 2.49 -6.26
C ARG A 40 10.81 3.55 -5.83
N ALA A 41 10.71 4.76 -6.35
CA ALA A 41 11.56 5.87 -5.91
C ALA A 41 11.28 6.29 -4.46
N ALA A 42 10.07 6.05 -3.96
CA ALA A 42 9.65 6.26 -2.58
C ALA A 42 9.92 5.03 -1.67
N ASP A 43 10.78 4.10 -2.09
CA ASP A 43 11.12 2.87 -1.35
C ASP A 43 9.95 1.89 -1.18
N ALA A 44 8.91 2.02 -2.02
CA ALA A 44 7.83 1.04 -2.08
C ALA A 44 8.18 -0.11 -3.06
N THR A 45 7.79 -1.32 -2.68
CA THR A 45 7.88 -2.49 -3.55
C THR A 45 6.55 -2.69 -4.24
N VAL A 46 6.53 -2.76 -5.58
CA VAL A 46 5.31 -3.07 -6.33
C VAL A 46 5.12 -4.59 -6.34
N GLU A 47 4.13 -5.08 -5.59
CA GLU A 47 3.80 -6.50 -5.46
C GLU A 47 3.03 -6.98 -6.69
N ARG A 48 2.00 -6.22 -7.08
CA ARG A 48 1.12 -6.60 -8.19
C ARG A 48 0.45 -5.40 -8.86
N ARG A 49 0.09 -5.57 -10.13
CA ARG A 49 -0.82 -4.67 -10.85
C ARG A 49 -2.20 -5.27 -10.90
N LEU A 50 -3.22 -4.50 -10.49
CA LEU A 50 -4.61 -4.92 -10.52
C LEU A 50 -5.23 -4.67 -11.90
N GLN A 51 -6.42 -5.24 -12.13
CA GLN A 51 -7.04 -5.31 -13.46
C GLN A 51 -7.44 -3.94 -14.04
N PHE A 52 -7.64 -2.93 -13.19
CA PHE A 52 -8.08 -1.60 -13.60
C PHE A 52 -6.96 -0.54 -13.57
N GLY A 53 -5.70 -0.96 -13.48
CA GLY A 53 -4.55 -0.06 -13.47
C GLY A 53 -4.09 0.37 -12.07
N GLU A 54 -4.82 -0.02 -11.03
CA GLU A 54 -4.36 0.15 -9.64
C GLU A 54 -3.12 -0.71 -9.36
N LEU A 55 -2.31 -0.27 -8.41
CA LEU A 55 -1.07 -0.92 -8.03
C LEU A 55 -1.13 -1.34 -6.57
N GLU A 56 -0.88 -2.62 -6.32
CA GLU A 56 -0.64 -3.15 -4.99
C GLU A 56 0.84 -3.01 -4.69
N VAL A 57 1.17 -2.28 -3.63
CA VAL A 57 2.53 -1.98 -3.21
C VAL A 57 2.72 -2.31 -1.74
N ARG A 58 3.92 -2.73 -1.35
CA ARG A 58 4.35 -2.86 0.03
C ARG A 58 5.27 -1.71 0.38
N VAL A 59 4.97 -1.01 1.47
CA VAL A 59 5.65 0.23 1.87
C VAL A 59 6.05 0.15 3.33
N PRO A 60 7.28 0.51 3.71
CA PRO A 60 7.62 0.75 5.12
C PRO A 60 6.72 1.85 5.70
N HIS A 61 6.25 1.70 6.95
CA HIS A 61 5.38 2.71 7.59
C HIS A 61 5.97 4.13 7.51
N GLN A 62 7.29 4.25 7.66
CA GLN A 62 8.03 5.51 7.59
C GLN A 62 7.92 6.20 6.22
N GLN A 63 7.75 5.43 5.14
CA GLN A 63 7.71 5.91 3.76
C GLN A 63 6.28 6.07 3.21
N VAL A 64 5.25 5.78 4.01
CA VAL A 64 3.84 6.00 3.64
C VAL A 64 3.57 7.47 3.32
N GLY A 65 4.28 8.38 3.99
CA GLY A 65 4.23 9.82 3.70
C GLY A 65 4.66 10.15 2.27
N ASP A 66 5.81 9.64 1.84
CA ASP A 66 6.35 9.83 0.49
C ASP A 66 5.47 9.21 -0.58
N VAL A 67 4.91 8.01 -0.32
CA VAL A 67 3.96 7.37 -1.24
C VAL A 67 2.66 8.19 -1.37
N CYS A 68 2.17 8.76 -0.27
CA CYS A 68 1.02 9.68 -0.30
C CYS A 68 1.31 11.02 -1.01
N ALA A 69 2.58 11.35 -1.30
CA ALA A 69 2.97 12.57 -2.00
C ALA A 69 3.18 12.36 -3.51
N ILE A 70 3.00 11.13 -4.01
CA ILE A 70 3.08 10.83 -5.45
C ILE A 70 1.95 11.56 -6.18
N ASP A 71 2.33 12.31 -7.21
CA ASP A 71 1.39 13.07 -8.04
C ASP A 71 0.63 12.15 -9.00
N GLY A 72 -0.60 12.53 -9.36
CA GLY A 72 -1.46 11.76 -10.26
C GLY A 72 -2.16 10.55 -9.64
N LEU A 73 -2.30 10.51 -8.30
CA LEU A 73 -3.08 9.52 -7.57
C LEU A 73 -4.51 10.00 -7.24
N ALA A 74 -5.49 9.21 -7.67
CA ALA A 74 -6.89 9.36 -7.30
C ALA A 74 -7.11 8.95 -5.85
N ALA A 75 -6.56 7.81 -5.43
CA ALA A 75 -6.74 7.25 -4.09
C ALA A 75 -5.53 6.44 -3.57
N VAL A 76 -5.35 6.43 -2.24
CA VAL A 76 -4.42 5.53 -1.54
C VAL A 76 -5.10 4.87 -0.35
N GLU A 77 -5.07 3.55 -0.35
CA GLU A 77 -5.78 2.71 0.61
C GLU A 77 -4.90 1.55 1.08
N THR A 78 -5.22 0.93 2.22
CA THR A 78 -4.52 -0.29 2.67
C THR A 78 -5.08 -1.52 1.96
N THR A 79 -4.28 -2.52 1.63
CA THR A 79 -4.71 -3.79 1.00
C THR A 79 -5.76 -4.54 1.83
N ASN A 80 -5.77 -4.36 3.16
CA ASN A 80 -6.78 -4.93 4.05
C ASN A 80 -8.21 -4.38 3.76
N ALA A 81 -8.33 -3.19 3.17
CA ALA A 81 -9.62 -2.66 2.73
C ALA A 81 -10.18 -3.41 1.50
N ILE A 82 -9.29 -4.07 0.74
CA ILE A 82 -9.60 -4.84 -0.46
C ILE A 82 -9.50 -6.35 -0.17
N GLY A 83 -9.45 -6.82 1.09
CA GLY A 83 -9.48 -8.25 1.41
C GLY A 83 -8.42 -9.11 0.71
N ILE A 84 -7.30 -8.50 0.31
CA ILE A 84 -6.16 -9.22 -0.26
C ILE A 84 -5.14 -9.35 0.86
N TYR A 85 -5.18 -10.52 1.49
CA TYR A 85 -4.20 -10.94 2.50
C TYR A 85 -3.05 -11.63 1.77
N PRO A 86 -1.87 -11.02 1.61
CA PRO A 86 -0.65 -11.76 1.42
C PRO A 86 -0.24 -12.35 2.77
N ASP A 87 -0.75 -13.55 3.06
CA ASP A 87 -0.15 -14.52 3.98
C ASP A 87 0.19 -14.02 5.41
N GLU A 88 -0.85 -13.82 6.23
CA GLU A 88 -0.75 -14.06 7.69
C GLU A 88 -1.65 -15.27 7.99
N ALA A 89 -1.16 -16.46 7.66
CA ALA A 89 -1.76 -17.72 8.05
C ALA A 89 -0.70 -18.65 8.65
N GLU A 90 0.03 -18.15 9.65
CA GLU A 90 0.89 -18.97 10.50
C GLU A 90 0.69 -18.57 11.98
N GLU A 91 -0.53 -18.74 12.52
CA GLU A 91 -0.64 -19.14 13.93
C GLU A 91 -0.99 -20.63 13.95
N ASP A 92 0.05 -21.44 14.10
CA ASP A 92 -0.02 -22.85 14.41
C ASP A 92 -0.81 -23.01 15.73
N ILE A 93 -2.06 -23.45 15.61
CA ILE A 93 -2.84 -23.87 16.76
C ILE A 93 -2.43 -25.30 17.12
N ASP A 94 -1.31 -25.43 17.84
CA ASP A 94 -1.01 -26.63 18.63
C ASP A 94 -2.12 -26.82 19.69
N GLN A 95 -3.17 -27.54 19.32
CA GLN A 95 -4.23 -27.94 20.22
C GLN A 95 -3.80 -29.19 21.00
N GLU A 96 -2.93 -29.01 21.99
CA GLU A 96 -2.66 -30.02 23.03
C GLU A 96 -3.50 -29.73 24.29
N GLY A 97 -4.36 -30.68 24.65
CA GLY A 97 -5.12 -30.69 25.91
C GLY A 97 -6.36 -31.57 25.90
#